data_AF-A0A3M5M999-F1
#
_entry.id   AF-A0A3M5M999-F1
#
_cell.length_a   1.000
_cell.length_b   1.000
_cell.length_c   1.000
_cell.angle_alpha   90.00
_cell.angle_beta   90.00
_cell.angle_gamma   90.00
#
_symmetry.space_group_name_H-M   'P 1'
#
loop_
_entity.id
_entity.type
_entity.pdbx_description
1 polymer ?
#
loop_
_entity_poly.entity_id
_entity_poly.type
_entity_poly.pdbx_seq_one_letter_code
_entity_poly.pdbx_strand_id
1 'polypeptide(L)'
;ASSASQGVAASPANQGNGRLAVFVKDDCPECSIRVKALQVQKQPFDVYMVGSQNDDERIRNWAIVSGIDPANVRTRQITLNHDGGRWLGLSLGGELPAVVREVNGQWLRQ
;
A
#
# COMPACT_ATOMS: atom_id res chain seq x y z
N ALA A 1 39.73 -6.37 6.41
CA ALA A 1 38.78 -6.06 5.33
C ALA A 1 37.38 -6.32 5.88
N SER A 2 36.63 -5.27 6.19
CA SER A 2 35.25 -5.42 6.70
C SER A 2 34.29 -5.09 5.57
N SER A 3 33.72 -6.13 4.97
CA SER A 3 32.63 -5.99 4.01
C SER A 3 31.36 -5.64 4.76
N ALA A 4 30.96 -4.37 4.72
CA ALA A 4 29.60 -3.97 5.07
C ALA A 4 28.68 -4.33 3.91
N SER A 5 27.79 -5.29 4.13
CA SER A 5 26.68 -5.63 3.25
C SER A 5 25.79 -4.40 3.10
N GLN A 6 25.90 -3.72 1.96
CA GLN A 6 25.03 -2.61 1.60
C GLN A 6 23.64 -3.19 1.38
N GLY A 7 22.77 -3.05 2.38
CA GLY A 7 21.33 -3.22 2.17
C GLY A 7 20.91 -2.31 1.03
N VAL A 8 20.24 -2.86 0.03
CA VAL A 8 19.73 -2.12 -1.13
C VAL A 8 18.88 -0.98 -0.57
N ALA A 9 19.40 0.25 -0.60
CA ALA A 9 18.65 1.41 -0.17
C ALA A 9 17.41 1.47 -1.06
N ALA A 10 16.24 1.28 -0.47
CA ALA A 10 14.98 1.43 -1.19
C ALA A 10 14.98 2.83 -1.83
N SER A 11 14.72 2.91 -3.14
CA SER A 11 14.58 4.18 -3.86
C SER A 11 13.70 5.14 -3.04
N PRO A 12 13.85 6.48 -3.13
CA PRO A 12 13.00 7.41 -2.38
C PRO A 12 11.50 7.13 -2.57
N ALA A 13 11.13 6.66 -3.77
CA ALA A 13 9.79 6.21 -4.12
C ALA A 13 9.30 4.94 -3.39
N ASN A 14 10.17 4.24 -2.66
CA ASN A 14 9.89 3.01 -1.90
C ASN A 14 10.12 3.22 -0.38
N GLN A 15 10.35 4.44 0.09
CA GLN A 15 10.41 4.76 1.51
C GLN A 15 8.99 4.85 2.09
N GLY A 16 8.81 4.30 3.28
CA GLY A 16 7.57 4.34 4.04
C GLY A 16 7.57 5.47 5.07
N ASN A 17 6.41 5.74 5.65
CA ASN A 17 6.21 6.72 6.73
C ASN A 17 5.90 6.01 8.07
N GLY A 18 6.20 4.71 8.18
CA GLY A 18 5.84 3.87 9.31
C GLY A 18 4.37 3.41 9.39
N ARG A 19 3.48 3.93 8.52
CA ARG A 19 2.10 3.44 8.38
C ARG A 19 2.08 2.14 7.60
N LEU A 20 0.96 1.43 7.68
CA LEU A 20 0.71 0.30 6.80
C LEU A 20 0.56 0.79 5.36
N ALA A 21 1.25 0.15 4.43
CA ALA A 21 0.98 0.25 3.01
C ALA A 21 0.20 -1.00 2.57
N VAL A 22 -0.93 -0.79 1.91
CA VAL A 22 -1.82 -1.86 1.44
C VAL A 22 -1.83 -1.84 -0.07
N PHE A 23 -1.16 -2.81 -0.68
CA PHE A 23 -1.14 -2.97 -2.13
C PHE A 23 -2.36 -3.75 -2.59
N VAL A 24 -3.07 -3.21 -3.58
CA VAL A 24 -4.35 -3.74 -4.08
C VAL A 24 -4.40 -3.70 -5.61
N LYS A 25 -5.34 -4.43 -6.20
CA LYS A 25 -5.73 -4.32 -7.62
C LYS A 25 -7.25 -4.39 -7.72
N ASP A 26 -7.84 -3.94 -8.83
CA ASP A 26 -9.30 -3.94 -8.99
C ASP A 26 -9.90 -5.34 -9.00
N ASP A 27 -9.27 -6.26 -9.73
CA ASP A 27 -9.72 -7.65 -9.84
C ASP A 27 -9.17 -8.49 -8.69
N CYS A 28 -9.56 -8.10 -7.47
CA CYS A 28 -9.14 -8.69 -6.21
C CYS A 28 -10.22 -8.48 -5.13
N PRO A 29 -11.19 -9.40 -5.01
CA PRO A 29 -12.23 -9.32 -3.99
C PRO A 29 -11.65 -9.21 -2.57
N GLU A 30 -10.62 -10.01 -2.26
CA GLU A 30 -9.91 -10.00 -0.98
C GLU A 30 -9.30 -8.63 -0.62
N CYS A 31 -8.93 -7.84 -1.62
CA CYS A 31 -8.38 -6.50 -1.40
C CYS A 31 -9.41 -5.57 -0.74
N SER A 32 -10.66 -5.63 -1.19
CA SER A 32 -11.74 -4.84 -0.60
C SER A 32 -12.06 -5.28 0.84
N ILE A 33 -12.06 -6.60 1.09
CA ILE A 33 -12.31 -7.17 2.42
C ILE A 33 -11.22 -6.72 3.39
N ARG A 34 -9.94 -6.81 2.99
CA ARG A 34 -8.82 -6.43 3.85
C ARG A 34 -8.82 -4.94 4.17
N VAL A 35 -9.11 -4.08 3.19
CA VAL A 35 -9.18 -2.63 3.39
C VAL A 35 -10.34 -2.24 4.30
N LYS A 36 -11.52 -2.85 4.14
CA LYS A 36 -12.65 -2.64 5.06
C LYS A 36 -12.30 -3.05 6.49
N ALA A 37 -11.64 -4.19 6.67
CA ALA A 37 -11.24 -4.66 8.00
C ALA A 37 -10.26 -3.68 8.68
N LEU A 38 -9.27 -3.17 7.96
CA LEU A 38 -8.32 -2.17 8.48
C LEU A 38 -9.02 -0.85 8.82
N GLN A 39 -9.97 -0.42 7.99
CA GLN A 39 -10.77 0.77 8.24
C GLN A 39 -11.59 0.67 9.53
N VAL A 40 -12.25 -0.47 9.77
CA VAL A 40 -13.05 -0.71 10.99
C VAL A 40 -12.19 -0.64 12.25
N GLN A 41 -10.94 -1.08 12.17
CA GLN A 41 -9.97 -0.98 13.27
C GLN A 41 -9.48 0.45 13.53
N LYS A 42 -9.89 1.42 12.70
CA LYS A 42 -9.42 2.81 12.72
C LYS A 42 -7.90 2.94 12.60
N GLN A 43 -7.25 1.92 12.04
CA GLN A 43 -5.81 1.93 11.79
C GLN A 43 -5.54 2.91 10.63
N PRO A 44 -4.61 3.87 10.75
CA PRO A 44 -4.20 4.65 9.60
C PRO A 44 -3.37 3.81 8.61
N PHE A 45 -3.70 3.85 7.32
CA PHE A 45 -2.96 3.15 6.27
C PHE A 45 -3.02 3.86 4.91
N ASP A 46 -2.08 3.52 4.04
CA ASP A 46 -1.96 4.04 2.69
C ASP A 46 -2.32 2.94 1.69
N VAL A 47 -3.32 3.16 0.84
CA VAL A 47 -3.66 2.25 -0.27
C VAL A 47 -2.77 2.58 -1.46
N TYR A 48 -2.15 1.56 -2.05
CA TYR A 48 -1.40 1.65 -3.30
C TYR A 48 -2.04 0.73 -4.34
N MET A 49 -2.67 1.31 -5.35
CA MET A 49 -3.27 0.55 -6.44
C MET A 49 -2.22 0.16 -7.48
N VAL A 50 -1.99 -1.15 -7.56
CA VAL A 50 -1.10 -1.80 -8.52
C VAL A 50 -1.70 -1.76 -9.92
N GLY A 51 -0.92 -1.32 -10.89
CA GLY A 51 -1.37 -1.28 -12.29
C GLY A 51 -2.51 -0.29 -12.54
N SER A 52 -2.60 0.75 -11.72
CA SER A 52 -3.59 1.83 -11.86
C SER A 52 -3.38 2.69 -13.11
N GLN A 53 -2.22 2.60 -13.78
CA GLN A 53 -1.88 3.37 -14.99
C GLN A 53 -1.92 4.90 -14.77
N ASN A 54 -1.71 5.36 -13.53
CA ASN A 54 -1.92 6.76 -13.10
C ASN A 54 -3.35 7.28 -13.37
N ASP A 55 -4.33 6.37 -13.44
CA ASP A 55 -5.73 6.71 -13.57
C ASP A 55 -6.33 6.99 -12.18
N ASP A 56 -6.47 8.28 -11.92
CA ASP A 56 -7.02 8.87 -10.71
C ASP A 56 -8.50 8.52 -10.51
N GLU A 57 -9.27 8.39 -11.59
CA GLU A 57 -10.68 8.03 -11.52
C GLU A 57 -10.84 6.56 -11.13
N ARG A 58 -10.00 5.69 -11.70
CA ARG A 58 -9.96 4.26 -11.39
C ARG A 58 -9.77 4.00 -9.89
N ILE A 59 -8.77 4.62 -9.26
CA ILE A 59 -8.54 4.42 -7.82
C ILE A 59 -9.67 5.00 -6.95
N ARG A 60 -10.28 6.11 -7.35
CA ARG A 60 -11.44 6.69 -6.64
C ARG A 60 -12.66 5.79 -6.75
N ASN A 61 -12.97 5.28 -7.94
CA ASN A 61 -14.08 4.37 -8.16
C ASN A 61 -13.91 3.06 -7.39
N TRP A 62 -12.70 2.49 -7.41
CA TRP A 62 -12.39 1.32 -6.61
C TRP A 62 -12.56 1.57 -5.11
N ALA A 63 -12.15 2.72 -4.60
CA ALA A 63 -12.30 3.08 -3.18
C ALA A 63 -13.79 3.14 -2.77
N ILE A 64 -14.64 3.72 -3.62
CA ILE A 64 -16.09 3.80 -3.40
C ILE A 64 -16.70 2.40 -3.38
N VAL A 65 -16.43 1.58 -4.41
CA VAL A 65 -16.97 0.21 -4.50
C VAL A 65 -16.44 -0.68 -3.37
N SER A 66 -15.20 -0.45 -2.93
CA SER A 66 -14.58 -1.13 -1.79
C SER A 66 -15.06 -0.60 -0.44
N GLY A 67 -16.00 0.34 -0.39
CA GLY A 67 -16.60 0.85 0.86
C GLY A 67 -15.62 1.58 1.76
N ILE A 68 -14.60 2.23 1.19
CA ILE A 68 -13.78 3.20 1.93
C ILE A 68 -14.67 4.41 2.22
N ASP A 69 -14.74 4.81 3.48
CA ASP A 69 -15.46 6.01 3.89
C ASP A 69 -14.71 7.25 3.36
N PRO A 70 -15.37 8.11 2.55
CA PRO A 70 -14.77 9.34 2.05
C PRO A 70 -14.24 10.26 3.17
N ALA A 71 -14.83 10.21 4.37
CA ALA A 71 -14.35 10.97 5.52
C ALA A 71 -12.92 10.54 5.92
N ASN A 72 -12.63 9.23 5.91
CA ASN A 72 -11.30 8.71 6.23
C ASN A 72 -10.25 9.12 5.19
N VAL A 73 -10.65 9.31 3.93
CA VAL A 73 -9.78 9.86 2.89
C VAL A 73 -9.53 11.35 3.11
N ARG A 74 -10.58 12.12 3.39
CA ARG A 74 -10.50 13.57 3.65
C ARG A 74 -9.62 13.90 4.86
N THR A 75 -9.68 13.10 5.92
CA THR A 75 -8.85 13.25 7.13
C THR A 75 -7.46 12.64 6.98
N ARG A 76 -7.14 12.02 5.84
CA ARG A 76 -5.91 11.27 5.55
C ARG A 76 -5.67 10.06 6.47
N GLN A 77 -6.68 9.61 7.21
CA GLN A 77 -6.63 8.32 7.91
C GLN A 77 -6.41 7.16 6.92
N ILE A 78 -6.97 7.28 5.72
CA ILE A 78 -6.68 6.43 4.57
C ILE A 78 -6.18 7.33 3.45
N THR A 79 -5.07 6.99 2.79
CA THR A 79 -4.67 7.68 1.56
C THR A 79 -4.85 6.77 0.36
N LEU A 80 -5.09 7.35 -0.81
CA LEU A 80 -5.23 6.65 -2.09
C LEU A 80 -4.04 7.05 -2.96
N ASN A 81 -3.25 6.07 -3.39
CA ASN A 81 -2.03 6.30 -4.15
C ASN A 81 -1.92 5.33 -5.32
N HIS A 82 -1.25 5.75 -6.39
CA HIS A 82 -0.75 4.84 -7.42
C HIS A 82 0.48 4.11 -6.88
N ASP A 83 0.61 2.81 -7.18
CA ASP A 83 1.82 2.08 -6.76
C ASP A 83 3.06 2.57 -7.52
N GLY A 84 2.92 2.97 -8.78
CA GLY A 84 4.03 3.51 -9.58
C GLY A 84 5.21 2.53 -9.76
N GLY A 85 4.97 1.21 -9.68
CA GLY A 85 6.00 0.19 -9.69
C GLY A 85 6.56 -0.15 -8.30
N ARG A 86 6.10 0.51 -7.23
CA ARG A 86 6.55 0.25 -5.85
C ARG A 86 6.36 -1.21 -5.47
N TRP A 87 5.24 -1.85 -5.82
CA TRP A 87 4.99 -3.25 -5.42
C TRP A 87 6.09 -4.20 -5.90
N LEU A 88 6.45 -4.10 -7.18
CA LEU A 88 7.54 -4.88 -7.76
C LEU A 88 8.90 -4.47 -7.17
N GLY A 89 9.12 -3.17 -6.95
CA GLY A 89 10.34 -2.64 -6.36
C GLY A 89 10.62 -3.12 -4.93
N LEU A 90 9.58 -3.46 -4.15
CA LEU A 90 9.76 -4.01 -2.81
C LEU A 90 10.27 -5.46 -2.79
N SER A 91 10.14 -6.20 -3.90
CA SER A 91 10.61 -7.59 -4.04
C SER A 91 10.10 -8.56 -2.95
N LEU A 92 8.94 -8.28 -2.36
CA LEU A 92 8.34 -9.12 -1.30
C LEU A 92 7.60 -10.36 -1.83
N GLY A 93 7.18 -10.32 -3.11
CA GLY A 93 6.43 -11.40 -3.75
C GLY A 93 5.07 -11.71 -3.11
N GLY A 94 4.44 -12.76 -3.63
CA GLY A 94 3.12 -13.23 -3.18
C GLY A 94 1.94 -12.48 -3.82
N GLU A 95 0.74 -12.90 -3.44
CA GLU A 95 -0.50 -12.37 -4.00
C GLU A 95 -0.93 -11.06 -3.34
N LEU A 96 -1.92 -10.38 -3.93
CA LEU A 96 -2.59 -9.22 -3.34
C LEU A 96 -3.89 -9.66 -2.66
N PRO A 97 -4.32 -8.99 -1.56
CA PRO A 97 -3.72 -7.79 -0.98
C PRO A 97 -2.42 -8.09 -0.23
N ALA A 98 -1.46 -7.17 -0.34
CA ALA A 98 -0.26 -7.19 0.49
C ALA A 98 -0.33 -6.04 1.48
N VAL A 99 -0.37 -6.37 2.77
CA VAL A 99 -0.23 -5.39 3.85
C VAL A 99 1.20 -5.44 4.33
N VAL A 100 1.91 -4.33 4.18
CA VAL A 100 3.32 -4.23 4.51
C VAL A 100 3.58 -3.01 5.35
N ARG A 101 4.65 -3.03 6.12
CA ARG A 101 5.14 -1.90 6.91
C ARG A 101 6.64 -1.82 6.78
N GLU A 102 7.15 -0.61 6.65
CA GLU A 102 8.59 -0.38 6.81
C GLU A 102 8.96 -0.37 8.29
N VAL A 103 9.91 -1.21 8.65
CA VAL A 103 10.47 -1.36 10.00
C VAL A 103 12.00 -1.35 9.85
N ASN A 104 12.66 -0.36 10.45
CA ASN A 104 14.13 -0.22 10.39
C ASN A 104 14.70 -0.23 8.96
N GLY A 105 14.03 0.44 8.01
CA GLY A 105 14.46 0.50 6.61
C GLY A 105 14.17 -0.77 5.80
N GLN A 106 13.47 -1.74 6.37
CA GLN A 106 13.08 -2.97 5.72
C GLN A 106 11.57 -3.09 5.64
N TRP A 107 11.04 -3.48 4.49
CA TRP A 107 9.63 -3.76 4.34
C TRP A 107 9.31 -5.17 4.83
N LEU A 108 8.32 -5.27 5.71
CA LEU A 108 7.83 -6.52 6.26
C LEU A 108 6.36 -6.70 5.95
N ARG A 109 6.01 -7.87 5.43
CA ARG A 109 4.61 -8.29 5.27
C ARG A 109 4.02 -8.66 6.63
N GLN A 110 2.79 -8.23 6.89
CA GLN A 110 2.04 -8.50 8.12
C GLN A 110 1.17 -9.75 8.00
#